data_AF-A0A1F6D9T4-F1
#
_entry.id   AF-A0A1F6D9T4-F1
#
_cell.length_a   1.000
_cell.length_b   1.000
_cell.length_c   1.000
_cell.angle_alpha   90.00
_cell.angle_beta   90.00
_cell.angle_gamma   90.00
#
_symmetry.space_group_name_H-M   'P 1'
#
loop_
_entity.id
_entity.type
_entity.pdbx_description
1 polymer ?
#
loop_
_entity_poly.entity_id
_entity_poly.type
_entity_poly.pdbx_seq_one_letter_code
_entity_poly.pdbx_strand_id
1 'polypeptide(L)'
;MKGKEPKREKFNFAAMKAAAAHQDPAVRKQAFIEYFERFEEFPSYLFDNQQKIDERLLKTMQDLLKDAETTKEMHKGIEALLERLPS
;
A
#
# COMPACT_ATOMS: atom_id res chain seq x y z
N MET A 1 13.34 33.33 -15.41
CA MET A 1 12.84 32.26 -14.51
C MET A 1 11.76 31.48 -15.25
N LYS A 2 12.00 30.22 -15.60
CA LYS A 2 10.97 29.32 -16.13
C LYS A 2 10.82 28.18 -15.13
N GLY A 3 9.80 28.28 -14.27
CA GLY A 3 9.42 27.21 -13.36
C GLY A 3 9.06 25.99 -14.19
N LYS A 4 9.91 24.96 -14.16
CA LYS A 4 9.54 23.65 -14.66
C LYS A 4 8.49 23.13 -13.69
N GLU A 5 7.23 23.15 -14.10
CA GLU A 5 6.21 22.33 -13.44
C GLU A 5 6.77 20.91 -13.36
N PRO A 6 6.90 20.30 -12.16
CA PRO A 6 7.39 18.94 -12.06
C PRO A 6 6.43 18.08 -12.86
N LYS A 7 6.93 17.46 -13.93
CA LYS A 7 6.20 16.40 -14.64
C LYS A 7 5.75 15.46 -13.54
N ARG A 8 4.44 15.41 -13.26
CA ARG A 8 3.89 14.39 -12.36
C ARG A 8 4.31 13.07 -12.99
N GLU A 9 5.33 12.43 -12.40
CA GLU A 9 5.80 11.13 -12.84
C GLU A 9 4.56 10.24 -12.92
N LYS A 10 4.30 9.67 -14.10
CA LYS A 10 3.17 8.76 -14.27
C LYS A 10 3.39 7.64 -13.26
N PHE A 11 2.54 7.57 -12.25
CA PHE A 11 2.64 6.55 -11.22
C PHE A 11 2.56 5.18 -11.89
N ASN A 12 3.62 4.38 -11.74
CA ASN A 12 3.72 3.10 -12.41
C ASN A 12 2.97 2.03 -11.60
N PHE A 13 1.66 1.92 -11.86
CA PHE A 13 0.80 0.93 -11.21
C PHE A 13 1.28 -0.51 -11.42
N ALA A 14 1.93 -0.82 -12.55
CA ALA A 14 2.44 -2.15 -12.81
C ALA A 14 3.64 -2.48 -11.90
N ALA A 15 4.57 -1.53 -11.74
CA ALA A 15 5.68 -1.66 -10.80
C ALA A 15 5.19 -1.75 -9.36
N MET A 16 4.19 -0.93 -9.00
CA MET A 16 3.58 -0.95 -7.67
C MET A 16 2.90 -2.29 -7.38
N LYS A 17 2.15 -2.84 -8.34
CA LYS A 17 1.54 -4.18 -8.21
C LYS A 17 2.60 -5.26 -8.00
N ALA A 18 3.70 -5.21 -8.75
CA ALA A 18 4.79 -6.16 -8.61
C ALA A 18 5.48 -6.05 -7.24
N ALA A 19 5.70 -4.82 -6.75
CA ALA A 19 6.28 -4.57 -5.45
C ALA A 19 5.36 -5.02 -4.30
N ALA A 20 4.06 -4.76 -4.42
CA ALA A 20 3.04 -5.18 -3.46
C ALA A 20 2.90 -6.72 -3.38
N ALA A 21 3.15 -7.44 -4.48
CA ALA A 21 3.15 -8.91 -4.53
C ALA A 21 4.54 -9.55 -4.30
N HIS A 22 5.56 -8.74 -4.03
CA HIS A 22 6.95 -9.20 -3.89
C HIS A 22 7.11 -10.15 -2.69
N GLN A 23 8.08 -11.07 -2.74
CA GLN A 23 8.31 -12.03 -1.66
C GLN A 23 8.91 -11.38 -0.41
N ASP A 24 9.70 -10.33 -0.61
CA ASP A 24 10.32 -9.55 0.47
C ASP A 24 9.28 -8.64 1.17
N PRO A 25 9.06 -8.79 2.49
CA PRO A 25 8.18 -7.91 3.26
C PRO A 25 8.61 -6.45 3.26
N ALA A 26 9.90 -6.13 3.22
CA ALA A 26 10.37 -4.74 3.21
C ALA A 26 9.94 -4.03 1.92
N VAL A 27 10.08 -4.71 0.78
CA VAL A 27 9.64 -4.20 -0.53
C VAL A 27 8.13 -3.98 -0.56
N ARG A 28 7.35 -4.92 0.01
CA ARG A 28 5.89 -4.74 0.11
C ARG A 28 5.54 -3.54 0.98
N LYS A 29 6.12 -3.44 2.19
CA LYS A 29 5.88 -2.30 3.10
C LYS A 29 6.14 -0.97 2.41
N GLN A 30 7.28 -0.83 1.76
CA GLN A 30 7.66 0.39 1.07
C GLN A 30 6.68 0.75 -0.06
N ALA A 31 6.21 -0.26 -0.81
CA ALA A 31 5.18 -0.07 -1.83
C ALA A 31 3.87 0.48 -1.24
N PHE A 32 3.43 -0.04 -0.10
CA PHE A 32 2.23 0.45 0.59
C PHE A 32 2.39 1.86 1.15
N ILE A 33 3.54 2.17 1.75
CA ILE A 33 3.84 3.50 2.27
C ILE A 33 3.84 4.51 1.12
N GLU A 34 4.57 4.23 0.03
CA GLU A 34 4.62 5.13 -1.14
C GLU A 34 3.23 5.33 -1.76
N TYR A 35 2.41 4.27 -1.83
CA TYR A 35 1.05 4.38 -2.33
C TYR A 35 0.19 5.27 -1.40
N PHE A 36 0.26 5.04 -0.09
CA PHE A 36 -0.49 5.82 0.88
C PHE A 36 -0.05 7.28 0.91
N GLU A 37 1.24 7.59 0.82
CA GLU A 37 1.73 8.97 0.77
C GLU A 37 1.25 9.73 -0.48
N ARG A 38 0.97 9.01 -1.58
CA ARG A 38 0.50 9.62 -2.83
C ARG A 38 -1.02 9.72 -2.93
N PHE A 39 -1.74 8.75 -2.39
CA PHE A 39 -3.19 8.60 -2.60
C PHE A 39 -4.01 8.61 -1.30
N GLU A 40 -3.33 8.62 -0.15
CA GLU A 40 -3.93 8.59 1.20
C GLU A 40 -4.92 7.43 1.40
N GLU A 41 -4.76 6.37 0.61
CA GLU A 41 -5.58 5.15 0.64
C GLU A 41 -4.69 3.92 0.50
N PHE A 42 -5.21 2.74 0.86
CA PHE A 42 -4.48 1.49 0.65
C PHE A 42 -4.95 0.76 -0.62
N PRO A 43 -4.02 0.24 -1.43
CA PRO A 43 -4.33 -0.30 -2.74
C PRO A 43 -4.83 -1.75 -2.65
N SER A 44 -6.04 -1.96 -2.10
CA SER A 44 -6.70 -3.28 -2.01
C SER A 44 -6.81 -3.98 -3.37
N TYR A 45 -7.03 -3.22 -4.44
CA TYR A 45 -7.17 -3.72 -5.80
C TYR A 45 -5.88 -4.33 -6.38
N LEU A 46 -4.72 -4.10 -5.75
CA LEU A 46 -3.48 -4.74 -6.18
C LEU A 46 -3.44 -6.23 -5.84
N PHE A 47 -4.37 -6.70 -5.00
CA PHE A 47 -4.46 -8.06 -4.53
C PHE A 47 -5.73 -8.73 -5.02
N ASP A 48 -5.63 -10.03 -5.29
CA ASP A 48 -6.77 -10.84 -5.70
C ASP A 48 -7.58 -11.26 -4.46
N ASN A 49 -8.26 -10.29 -3.84
CA ASN A 49 -9.03 -10.49 -2.62
C ASN A 49 -10.50 -10.82 -2.90
N GLN A 50 -10.83 -11.39 -4.06
CA GLN A 50 -12.22 -11.61 -4.47
C GLN A 50 -12.97 -12.60 -3.57
N GLN A 51 -12.26 -13.52 -2.92
CA GLN A 51 -12.85 -14.54 -2.05
C GLN A 51 -12.26 -14.56 -0.63
N LYS A 52 -10.98 -14.21 -0.49
CA LYS A 52 -10.28 -14.15 0.80
C LYS A 52 -9.15 -13.14 0.72
N ILE A 53 -8.84 -12.47 1.82
CA ILE A 53 -7.65 -11.61 1.89
C ILE A 53 -6.37 -12.42 1.59
N ASP A 54 -5.54 -11.90 0.68
CA ASP A 54 -4.23 -12.47 0.40
C ASP A 54 -3.38 -12.48 1.69
N GLU A 55 -2.76 -13.61 2.02
CA GLU A 55 -2.00 -13.75 3.27
C GLU A 55 -0.80 -12.81 3.32
N ARG A 56 -0.20 -12.47 2.18
CA ARG A 56 0.92 -11.52 2.12
C ARG A 56 0.43 -10.09 2.32
N LEU A 57 -0.74 -9.75 1.76
CA LEU A 57 -1.42 -8.48 2.05
C LEU A 57 -1.70 -8.37 3.55
N LEU A 58 -2.42 -9.34 4.12
CA LEU A 58 -2.78 -9.36 5.54
C LEU A 58 -1.54 -9.25 6.41
N LYS A 59 -0.51 -10.05 6.12
CA LYS A 59 0.75 -10.00 6.87
C LYS A 59 1.40 -8.64 6.78
N THR A 60 1.47 -8.04 5.60
CA THR A 60 2.07 -6.71 5.41
C THR A 60 1.30 -5.64 6.16
N MET A 61 -0.04 -5.70 6.16
CA MET A 61 -0.90 -4.80 6.93
C MET A 61 -0.65 -4.92 8.43
N GLN A 62 -0.59 -6.15 8.96
CA GLN A 62 -0.26 -6.38 10.38
C GLN A 62 1.16 -5.93 10.74
N ASP A 63 2.09 -6.12 9.81
CA ASP A 63 3.47 -5.68 9.93
C ASP A 63 3.57 -4.15 9.99
N LEU A 64 2.81 -3.43 9.15
CA LEU A 64 2.71 -1.97 9.17
C LEU A 64 2.04 -1.45 10.45
N LEU A 65 0.97 -2.09 10.95
CA LEU A 65 0.33 -1.71 12.21
C LEU A 65 1.27 -1.82 13.43
N LYS A 66 2.27 -2.70 13.36
CA LYS A 66 3.30 -2.88 14.40
C LYS A 66 4.52 -1.99 14.18
N ASP A 67 4.61 -1.34 13.03
CA ASP A 67 5.77 -0.57 12.62
C ASP A 67 5.74 0.82 13.24
N ALA A 68 6.80 1.21 13.94
CA ALA A 68 6.87 2.50 14.62
C ALA A 68 7.03 3.68 13.64
N GLU A 69 7.40 3.43 12.38
CA GLU A 69 7.55 4.47 11.35
C GLU A 69 6.23 4.81 10.66
N THR A 70 5.19 4.02 10.87
CA THR A 70 3.87 4.26 10.24
C THR A 70 3.02 5.26 11.03
N THR A 71 2.29 6.11 10.32
CA THR A 71 1.50 7.17 10.93
C THR A 71 0.14 6.67 11.41
N LYS A 72 -0.51 7.43 12.30
CA LYS A 72 -1.88 7.13 12.76
C LYS A 72 -2.90 7.08 11.61
N GLU A 73 -2.67 7.83 10.55
CA GLU A 73 -3.54 7.83 9.36
C GLU A 73 -3.37 6.55 8.56
N MET A 74 -2.13 6.08 8.40
CA MET A 74 -1.86 4.76 7.84
C MET A 74 -2.55 3.67 8.65
N HIS A 75 -2.44 3.70 9.98
CA HIS A 75 -3.10 2.70 10.84
C HIS A 75 -4.62 2.66 10.61
N LYS A 76 -5.27 3.82 10.61
CA LYS A 76 -6.70 3.92 10.30
C LYS A 76 -7.05 3.41 8.91
N GLY A 77 -6.23 3.73 7.91
CA GLY A 77 -6.45 3.26 6.54
C GLY A 77 -6.30 1.74 6.44
N ILE A 78 -5.34 1.15 7.16
CA ILE A 78 -5.14 -0.30 7.24
C ILE A 78 -6.34 -0.97 7.91
N GLU A 79 -6.77 -0.45 9.07
CA GLU A 79 -7.94 -0.98 9.79
C GLU A 79 -9.19 -0.94 8.91
N ALA A 80 -9.48 0.21 8.29
CA ALA A 80 -10.60 0.35 7.38
C ALA A 80 -10.51 -0.58 6.15
N LEU A 81 -9.29 -0.88 5.67
CA LEU A 81 -9.09 -1.86 4.61
C LEU A 81 -9.43 -3.27 5.08
N LEU A 82 -8.90 -3.68 6.23
CA LEU A 82 -9.09 -5.01 6.81
C LEU A 82 -10.56 -5.26 7.14
N GLU A 83 -11.29 -4.24 7.61
CA GLU A 83 -12.75 -4.32 7.86
C GLU A 83 -13.57 -4.52 6.58
N ARG A 84 -13.09 -4.00 5.44
CA ARG A 84 -13.81 -4.10 4.14
C ARG A 84 -13.52 -5.40 3.40
N LEU A 85 -12.46 -6.10 3.76
CA LEU A 85 -12.04 -7.33 3.08
C LEU A 85 -12.80 -8.54 3.65
N PRO A 86 -13.19 -9.51 2.80
CA PRO A 86 -13.82 -10.74 3.26
C PRO A 86 -12.85 -11.52 4.17
N SER A 87 -13.30 -11.81 5.39
CA SER A 87 -12.58 -12.62 6.39
C SER A 87 -12.65 -14.10 6.09
#